data_AF-A0A7V4P2N2-F1
#
_entry.id   AF-A0A7V4P2N2-F1
#
_cell.length_a   1.000
_cell.length_b   1.000
_cell.length_c   1.000
_cell.angle_alpha   90.00
_cell.angle_beta   90.00
_cell.angle_gamma   90.00
#
_symmetry.space_group_name_H-M   'P 1'
#
loop_
_entity.id
_entity.type
_entity.pdbx_description
1 polymer ?
#
loop_
_entity_poly.entity_id
_entity_poly.type
_entity_poly.pdbx_seq_one_letter_code
_entity_poly.pdbx_strand_id
1 'polypeptide(L)'
;MSAITQERLRCIIGCVGGLLFAAGAIAIEPPLGGPGGPDDGGRPGRPERRGPRGMMQRGPVMLAPGMVERLLDELELAPDLRKQIEEAVVEVRKSGREKMMAARPGAEEIEKARELQEEMRAARENKDTEKMRQLREQMQEQFKARREAQEALETELHDKIKSMLPADKLEAFEQKWQEAHERGPIPPRGADNVRDLHRAVRTLQLEDAQRQEIDQIFAEFRKAHRPGAPGEGFDPAGAKQLREQIEAKLTDAQKKQLAERMQRMERRQPRRGGFGPGGPPGEDMPPPPPDDDD
;
A
#
# COMPACT_ATOMS: atom_id res chain seq x y z
N MET A 1 -16.15 -17.27 55.03
CA MET A 1 -17.40 -16.71 54.47
C MET A 1 -17.00 -15.91 53.24
N SER A 2 -17.30 -16.20 51.97
CA SER A 2 -18.05 -17.24 51.24
C SER A 2 -17.56 -17.07 49.79
N ALA A 3 -16.92 -18.06 49.16
CA ALA A 3 -17.54 -18.97 48.18
C ALA A 3 -18.74 -18.37 47.43
N ILE A 4 -18.50 -17.81 46.24
CA ILE A 4 -19.55 -17.55 45.22
C ILE A 4 -19.08 -18.08 43.85
N THR A 5 -19.40 -19.36 43.66
CA THR A 5 -20.10 -19.98 42.52
C THR A 5 -19.67 -19.67 41.07
N GLN A 6 -18.90 -20.62 40.51
CA GLN A 6 -19.02 -21.07 39.13
C GLN A 6 -20.42 -21.63 38.89
N GLU A 7 -21.23 -21.07 37.98
CA GLU A 7 -22.41 -21.79 37.47
C GLU A 7 -23.05 -21.14 36.23
N ARG A 8 -22.40 -21.13 35.05
CA ARG A 8 -23.10 -20.94 33.75
C ARG A 8 -22.39 -21.68 32.62
N LEU A 9 -22.48 -23.01 32.66
CA LEU A 9 -22.05 -23.91 31.60
C LEU A 9 -23.16 -24.94 31.43
N ARG A 10 -24.13 -24.68 30.54
CA ARG A 10 -25.07 -25.69 30.00
C ARG A 10 -25.93 -25.13 28.86
N CYS A 11 -26.00 -25.95 27.83
CA CYS A 11 -27.10 -26.08 26.86
C CYS A 11 -27.24 -25.02 25.76
N ILE A 12 -26.46 -25.17 24.67
CA ILE A 12 -27.04 -25.15 23.32
C ILE A 12 -26.40 -26.31 22.52
N ILE A 13 -26.98 -27.50 22.69
CA ILE A 13 -26.88 -28.63 21.75
C ILE A 13 -28.19 -28.59 20.95
N GLY A 14 -28.08 -28.59 19.62
CA GLY A 14 -29.22 -28.91 18.75
C GLY A 14 -29.36 -27.98 17.57
N CYS A 15 -28.88 -28.44 16.40
CA CYS A 15 -29.64 -28.54 15.14
C CYS A 15 -28.68 -28.87 14.00
N VAL A 16 -28.37 -30.16 13.88
CA VAL A 16 -27.89 -30.77 12.65
C VAL A 16 -29.10 -30.83 11.70
N GLY A 17 -29.17 -29.89 10.76
CA GLY A 17 -30.17 -29.84 9.70
C GLY A 17 -29.47 -29.88 8.35
N GLY A 18 -29.64 -30.99 7.63
CA GLY A 18 -28.94 -31.31 6.40
C GLY A 18 -29.19 -30.32 5.27
N LEU A 19 -28.10 -29.98 4.56
CA LEU A 19 -28.15 -29.32 3.27
C LEU A 19 -27.64 -30.30 2.22
N LEU A 20 -28.61 -30.91 1.53
CA LEU A 20 -28.43 -31.61 0.27
C LEU A 20 -27.94 -30.60 -0.79
N PHE A 21 -26.66 -30.65 -1.12
CA PHE A 21 -26.15 -30.00 -2.33
C PHE A 21 -26.39 -30.94 -3.52
N ALA A 22 -27.37 -30.57 -4.36
CA ALA A 22 -27.55 -31.15 -5.67
C ALA A 22 -26.34 -30.77 -6.55
N ALA A 23 -25.64 -31.78 -7.04
CA ALA A 23 -24.58 -31.65 -8.03
C ALA A 23 -25.21 -31.34 -9.40
N GLY A 24 -25.18 -30.06 -9.79
CA GLY A 24 -25.42 -29.63 -11.16
C GLY A 24 -24.12 -29.68 -11.95
N ALA A 25 -23.92 -30.74 -12.72
CA ALA A 25 -22.86 -30.82 -13.72
C ALA A 25 -23.21 -29.88 -14.88
N ILE A 26 -22.58 -28.70 -14.91
CA ILE A 26 -22.56 -27.86 -16.11
C ILE A 26 -21.38 -28.32 -16.95
N ALA A 27 -21.70 -29.01 -18.05
CA ALA A 27 -20.76 -29.30 -19.11
C ALA A 27 -20.29 -27.97 -19.73
N ILE A 28 -19.02 -27.64 -19.53
CA ILE A 28 -18.34 -26.55 -20.23
C ILE A 28 -17.79 -27.16 -21.52
N GLU A 29 -18.45 -26.85 -22.63
CA GLU A 29 -17.92 -27.10 -23.98
C GLU A 29 -16.65 -26.25 -24.17
N PRO A 30 -15.53 -26.82 -24.66
CA PRO A 30 -14.38 -26.02 -25.06
C PRO A 30 -14.67 -25.33 -26.39
N PRO A 31 -14.57 -23.98 -26.50
CA PRO A 31 -14.62 -23.36 -27.81
C PRO A 31 -13.38 -23.74 -28.62
N LEU A 32 -13.69 -24.25 -29.80
CA LEU A 32 -12.85 -24.58 -30.93
C LEU A 32 -11.80 -23.50 -31.24
N GLY A 33 -10.63 -24.00 -31.66
CA GLY A 33 -9.51 -23.21 -32.14
C GLY A 33 -9.91 -22.24 -33.25
N GLY A 34 -9.53 -20.97 -33.05
CA GLY A 34 -9.47 -19.96 -34.10
C GLY A 34 -8.11 -20.00 -34.82
N PRO A 35 -8.10 -19.87 -36.16
CA PRO A 35 -6.91 -20.00 -37.00
C PRO A 35 -5.94 -18.82 -36.85
N GLY A 36 -4.66 -19.13 -37.09
CA GLY A 36 -3.53 -18.21 -37.01
C GLY A 36 -3.74 -16.90 -37.77
N GLY A 37 -3.49 -15.80 -37.04
CA GLY A 37 -3.21 -14.50 -37.61
C GLY A 37 -1.74 -14.41 -38.03
N PRO A 38 -1.43 -13.69 -39.12
CA PRO A 38 -0.11 -13.62 -39.71
C PRO A 38 0.90 -12.82 -38.89
N ASP A 39 2.16 -13.21 -39.05
CA ASP A 39 3.39 -12.54 -38.62
C ASP A 39 3.34 -11.01 -38.75
N ASP A 40 3.08 -10.32 -37.63
CA ASP A 40 3.38 -8.90 -37.49
C ASP A 40 4.83 -8.73 -37.00
N GLY A 41 5.72 -8.59 -38.00
CA GLY A 41 6.81 -7.62 -38.02
C GLY A 41 7.58 -7.38 -36.72
N GLY A 42 8.74 -8.05 -36.63
CA GLY A 42 9.72 -7.86 -35.57
C GLY A 42 10.05 -6.38 -35.29
N ARG A 43 9.77 -5.96 -34.04
CA ARG A 43 10.46 -4.83 -33.41
C ARG A 43 11.82 -5.32 -32.90
N PRO A 44 12.95 -4.82 -33.42
CA PRO A 44 14.26 -5.10 -32.85
C PRO A 44 14.43 -4.32 -31.55
N GLY A 45 14.81 -5.00 -30.46
CA GLY A 45 15.64 -4.39 -29.42
C GLY A 45 14.95 -3.72 -28.24
N ARG A 46 14.01 -4.40 -27.57
CA ARG A 46 13.81 -4.12 -26.14
C ARG A 46 14.11 -5.38 -25.33
N PRO A 47 15.26 -5.49 -24.64
CA PRO A 47 15.47 -6.62 -23.76
C PRO A 47 14.37 -6.62 -22.71
N GLU A 48 13.63 -7.72 -22.64
CA GLU A 48 12.74 -8.11 -21.55
C GLU A 48 13.56 -8.32 -20.25
N ARG A 49 14.21 -7.26 -19.78
CA ARG A 49 14.65 -7.11 -18.39
C ARG A 49 13.45 -6.69 -17.55
N ARG A 50 12.40 -7.50 -17.57
CA ARG A 50 11.39 -7.55 -16.50
C ARG A 50 11.71 -8.77 -15.64
N GLY A 51 12.95 -8.83 -15.15
CA GLY A 51 13.26 -9.70 -14.01
C GLY A 51 12.33 -9.36 -12.84
N PRO A 52 12.16 -10.27 -11.86
CA PRO A 52 11.28 -10.10 -10.70
C PRO A 52 11.76 -8.90 -9.87
N ARG A 53 11.34 -7.71 -10.30
CA ARG A 53 11.82 -6.43 -9.78
C ARG A 53 11.00 -6.11 -8.53
N GLY A 54 11.53 -6.54 -7.39
CA GLY A 54 11.55 -5.69 -6.19
C GLY A 54 10.35 -5.75 -5.27
N MET A 55 9.84 -6.93 -4.90
CA MET A 55 9.04 -7.02 -3.66
C MET A 55 9.88 -6.73 -2.40
N MET A 56 11.21 -6.97 -2.45
CA MET A 56 12.12 -6.70 -1.34
C MET A 56 12.66 -5.25 -1.25
N GLN A 57 12.30 -4.39 -2.21
CA GLN A 57 12.66 -2.95 -2.16
C GLN A 57 11.52 -2.06 -1.65
N ARG A 58 10.38 -2.63 -1.25
CA ARG A 58 9.53 -1.95 -0.28
C ARG A 58 10.31 -1.96 1.03
N GLY A 59 11.08 -0.89 1.24
CA GLY A 59 11.69 -0.61 2.53
C GLY A 59 10.66 -0.72 3.64
N PRO A 60 11.12 -0.80 4.91
CA PRO A 60 10.19 -0.85 6.02
C PRO A 60 9.22 0.32 5.84
N VAL A 61 7.93 0.06 6.01
CA VAL A 61 6.90 1.09 5.92
C VAL A 61 7.10 1.97 7.16
N MET A 62 8.16 2.78 7.14
CA MET A 62 8.37 3.87 8.09
C MET A 62 7.05 4.58 8.17
N LEU A 63 6.58 4.82 9.39
CA LEU A 63 5.36 5.54 9.74
C LEU A 63 5.07 6.55 8.62
N ALA A 64 4.17 6.12 7.72
CA ALA A 64 4.16 6.66 6.36
C ALA A 64 4.04 8.16 6.50
N PRO A 65 4.75 8.98 5.73
CA PRO A 65 4.70 10.41 5.98
C PRO A 65 3.29 11.01 6.02
N GLY A 66 2.31 10.29 5.47
CA GLY A 66 0.91 10.65 5.45
C GLY A 66 0.13 10.32 6.70
N MET A 67 0.65 9.48 7.60
CA MET A 67 0.04 9.29 8.91
C MET A 67 0.18 10.58 9.72
N VAL A 68 1.40 11.12 9.85
CA VAL A 68 1.64 12.35 10.59
C VAL A 68 0.92 13.54 9.95
N GLU A 69 1.07 13.75 8.63
CA GLU A 69 0.40 14.88 7.96
C GLU A 69 -1.13 14.83 8.14
N ARG A 70 -1.76 13.65 7.98
CA ARG A 70 -3.20 13.49 8.21
C ARG A 70 -3.56 13.78 9.65
N LEU A 71 -2.76 13.30 10.60
CA LEU A 71 -2.99 13.51 12.02
C LEU A 71 -2.91 15.00 12.37
N LEU A 72 -1.97 15.75 11.77
CA LEU A 72 -1.85 17.20 11.96
C LEU A 72 -3.00 17.99 11.32
N ASP A 73 -3.44 17.59 10.11
CA ASP A 73 -4.64 18.17 9.47
C ASP A 73 -5.88 18.03 10.36
N GLU A 74 -5.96 16.90 11.04
CA GLU A 74 -7.07 16.48 11.88
C GLU A 74 -7.08 17.10 13.29
N LEU A 75 -6.00 17.76 13.72
CA LEU A 75 -5.88 18.45 15.01
C LEU A 75 -6.20 19.96 14.91
N GLU A 76 -6.44 20.45 13.68
CA GLU A 76 -6.75 21.86 13.40
C GLU A 76 -5.70 22.82 14.01
N LEU A 77 -4.42 22.51 13.79
CA LEU A 77 -3.32 23.29 14.34
C LEU A 77 -3.16 24.64 13.62
N ALA A 78 -2.67 25.65 14.33
CA ALA A 78 -2.29 26.92 13.73
C ALA A 78 -1.20 26.71 12.65
N PRO A 79 -1.21 27.47 11.55
CA PRO A 79 -0.28 27.26 10.42
C PRO A 79 1.20 27.29 10.82
N ASP A 80 1.58 28.18 11.74
CA ASP A 80 2.96 28.31 12.20
C ASP A 80 3.41 27.10 13.01
N LEU A 81 2.57 26.63 13.95
CA LEU A 81 2.84 25.44 14.74
C LEU A 81 2.92 24.18 13.84
N ARG A 82 2.01 24.08 12.86
CA ARG A 82 2.04 23.01 11.86
C ARG A 82 3.38 22.98 11.12
N LYS A 83 3.85 24.13 10.64
CA LYS A 83 5.13 24.24 9.94
C LYS A 83 6.29 23.80 10.83
N GLN A 84 6.31 24.22 12.10
CA GLN A 84 7.35 23.81 13.06
C GLN A 84 7.35 22.29 13.28
N ILE A 85 6.17 21.67 13.42
CA ILE A 85 6.07 20.23 13.56
C ILE A 85 6.53 19.51 12.29
N GLU A 86 6.15 20.00 11.10
CA GLU A 86 6.61 19.43 9.83
C GLU A 86 8.15 19.47 9.70
N GLU A 87 8.79 20.56 10.12
CA GLU A 87 10.24 20.70 10.18
C GLU A 87 10.87 19.69 11.17
N ALA A 88 10.29 19.56 12.37
CA ALA A 88 10.74 18.59 13.37
C ALA A 88 10.61 17.14 12.87
N VAL A 89 9.54 16.81 12.13
CA VAL A 89 9.34 15.50 11.51
C VAL A 89 10.41 15.22 10.45
N VAL A 90 10.80 16.23 9.66
CA VAL A 90 11.87 16.09 8.67
C VAL A 90 13.21 15.82 9.37
N GLU A 91 13.48 16.50 10.48
CA GLU A 91 14.69 16.29 11.29
C GLU A 91 14.77 14.87 11.86
N VAL A 92 13.71 14.40 12.54
CA VAL A 92 13.64 13.03 13.09
C VAL A 92 13.77 11.97 11.99
N ARG A 93 13.25 12.24 10.78
CA ARG A 93 13.46 11.34 9.64
C ARG A 93 14.89 11.32 9.14
N LYS A 94 15.60 12.46 9.19
CA LYS A 94 16.99 12.54 8.78
C LYS A 94 17.87 11.74 9.74
N SER A 95 17.73 11.95 11.06
CA SER A 95 18.44 11.15 12.08
C SER A 95 18.03 9.68 12.03
N GLY A 96 16.73 9.43 11.85
CA GLY A 96 16.18 8.09 11.70
C GLY A 96 16.70 7.34 10.47
N ARG A 97 16.93 8.03 9.35
CA ARG A 97 17.55 7.43 8.15
C ARG A 97 18.95 6.89 8.46
N GLU A 98 19.74 7.61 9.23
CA GLU A 98 21.09 7.18 9.62
C GLU A 98 21.03 5.96 10.54
N LYS A 99 20.15 5.98 11.56
CA LYS A 99 19.89 4.82 12.44
C LYS A 99 19.43 3.59 11.65
N MET A 100 18.52 3.78 10.69
CA MET A 100 18.02 2.71 9.84
C MET A 100 19.05 2.19 8.82
N MET A 101 19.97 3.04 8.37
CA MET A 101 21.10 2.61 7.54
C MET A 101 22.11 1.80 8.36
N ALA A 102 22.33 2.15 9.62
CA ALA A 102 23.17 1.36 10.53
C ALA A 102 22.53 0.00 10.86
N ALA A 103 21.20 -0.05 10.99
CA ALA A 103 20.43 -1.29 11.16
C ALA A 103 20.09 -2.00 9.83
N ARG A 104 20.74 -1.63 8.73
CA ARG A 104 20.50 -2.23 7.42
C ARG A 104 21.05 -3.66 7.40
N PRO A 105 20.26 -4.65 6.95
CA PRO A 105 20.76 -6.01 6.88
C PRO A 105 21.97 -6.13 5.94
N GLY A 106 22.97 -6.90 6.37
CA GLY A 106 24.13 -7.28 5.57
C GLY A 106 23.77 -8.18 4.39
N ALA A 107 24.73 -8.43 3.48
CA ALA A 107 24.50 -9.29 2.32
C ALA A 107 24.09 -10.72 2.73
N GLU A 108 24.78 -11.28 3.72
CA GLU A 108 24.51 -12.61 4.28
C GLU A 108 23.12 -12.69 4.92
N GLU A 109 22.71 -11.67 5.66
CA GLU A 109 21.37 -11.62 6.26
C GLU A 109 20.29 -11.52 5.18
N ILE A 110 20.53 -10.78 4.10
CA ILE A 110 19.62 -10.72 2.96
C ILE A 110 19.47 -12.09 2.29
N GLU A 111 20.56 -12.83 2.13
CA GLU A 111 20.54 -14.19 1.57
C GLU A 111 19.74 -15.14 2.46
N LYS A 112 20.06 -15.18 3.76
CA LYS A 112 19.31 -15.96 4.74
C LYS A 112 17.82 -15.61 4.78
N ALA A 113 17.47 -14.33 4.66
CA ALA A 113 16.07 -13.90 4.61
C ALA A 113 15.35 -14.40 3.35
N ARG A 114 16.05 -14.53 2.21
CA ARG A 114 15.49 -15.12 0.98
C ARG A 114 15.26 -16.61 1.16
N GLU A 115 16.22 -17.33 1.72
CA GLU A 115 16.10 -18.77 1.99
C GLU A 115 14.92 -19.04 2.93
N LEU A 116 14.80 -18.32 4.04
CA LEU A 116 13.65 -18.42 4.95
C LEU A 116 12.32 -18.18 4.24
N GLN A 117 12.28 -17.23 3.30
CA GLN A 117 11.07 -16.95 2.53
C GLN A 117 10.70 -18.09 1.56
N GLU A 118 11.69 -18.71 0.93
CA GLU A 118 11.50 -19.89 0.08
C GLU A 118 11.04 -21.10 0.89
N GLU A 119 11.65 -21.33 2.06
CA GLU A 119 11.24 -22.37 2.98
C GLU A 119 9.81 -22.17 3.49
N MET A 120 9.42 -20.92 3.78
CA MET A 120 8.03 -20.60 4.16
C MET A 120 7.06 -20.89 3.01
N ARG A 121 7.45 -20.64 1.75
CA ARG A 121 6.62 -20.98 0.59
C ARG A 121 6.43 -22.50 0.51
N ALA A 122 7.51 -23.26 0.61
CA ALA A 122 7.44 -24.73 0.58
C ALA A 122 6.63 -25.29 1.76
N ALA A 123 6.83 -24.79 2.98
CA ALA A 123 6.06 -25.21 4.16
C ALA A 123 4.56 -24.90 4.00
N ARG A 124 4.21 -23.75 3.39
CA ARG A 124 2.82 -23.40 3.07
C ARG A 124 2.21 -24.34 2.03
N GLU A 125 2.93 -24.69 0.98
CA GLU A 125 2.48 -25.64 -0.04
C GLU A 125 2.21 -27.03 0.57
N ASN A 126 3.08 -27.47 1.49
CA ASN A 126 2.94 -28.73 2.22
C ASN A 126 1.97 -28.66 3.42
N LYS A 127 1.38 -27.49 3.70
CA LYS A 127 0.52 -27.23 4.86
C LYS A 127 1.19 -27.57 6.21
N ASP A 128 2.52 -27.45 6.29
CA ASP A 128 3.30 -27.68 7.51
C ASP A 128 3.22 -26.44 8.42
N THR A 129 2.23 -26.43 9.30
CA THR A 129 1.95 -25.31 10.21
C THR A 129 3.04 -25.11 11.27
N GLU A 130 3.70 -26.18 11.69
CA GLU A 130 4.76 -26.12 12.70
C GLU A 130 6.04 -25.54 12.11
N LYS A 131 6.45 -25.99 10.91
CA LYS A 131 7.58 -25.37 10.21
C LYS A 131 7.31 -23.90 9.88
N MET A 132 6.09 -23.55 9.49
CA MET A 132 5.69 -22.14 9.28
C MET A 132 5.82 -21.28 10.55
N ARG A 133 5.52 -21.84 11.73
CA ARG A 133 5.68 -21.16 13.01
C ARG A 133 7.16 -20.90 13.32
N GLN A 134 7.99 -21.94 13.19
CA GLN A 134 9.44 -21.85 13.44
C GLN A 134 10.13 -20.86 12.50
N LEU A 135 9.82 -20.92 11.20
CA LEU A 135 10.38 -19.98 10.21
C LEU A 135 9.95 -18.53 10.47
N ARG A 136 8.72 -18.32 10.96
CA ARG A 136 8.25 -16.99 11.38
C ARG A 136 9.02 -16.48 12.60
N GLU A 137 9.29 -17.32 13.59
CA GLU A 137 10.11 -16.97 14.76
C GLU A 137 11.54 -16.61 14.34
N GLN A 138 12.17 -17.40 13.46
CA GLN A 138 13.50 -17.10 12.91
C GLN A 138 13.54 -15.79 12.14
N MET A 139 12.51 -15.53 11.32
CA MET A 139 12.39 -14.28 10.59
C MET A 139 12.21 -13.09 11.54
N GLN A 140 11.43 -13.24 12.61
CA GLN A 140 11.27 -12.19 13.63
C GLN A 140 12.58 -11.87 14.34
N GLU A 141 13.33 -12.89 14.75
CA GLU A 141 14.62 -12.71 15.41
C GLU A 141 15.62 -12.03 14.46
N GLN A 142 15.67 -12.44 13.19
CA GLN A 142 16.55 -11.85 12.20
C GLN A 142 16.27 -10.36 11.94
N PHE A 143 15.01 -9.94 12.04
CA PHE A 143 14.62 -8.54 11.85
C PHE A 143 14.44 -7.76 13.16
N LYS A 144 14.81 -8.34 14.31
CA LYS A 144 14.61 -7.74 15.63
C LYS A 144 15.32 -6.38 15.77
N ALA A 145 16.61 -6.32 15.48
CA ALA A 145 17.39 -5.09 15.58
C ALA A 145 16.81 -3.95 14.72
N ARG A 146 16.28 -4.30 13.54
CA ARG A 146 15.61 -3.34 12.65
C ARG A 146 14.26 -2.91 13.19
N ARG A 147 13.49 -3.82 13.81
CA ARG A 147 12.23 -3.48 14.46
C ARG A 147 12.47 -2.53 15.64
N GLU A 148 13.44 -2.82 16.49
CA GLU A 148 13.83 -1.96 17.62
C GLU A 148 14.28 -0.58 17.15
N ALA A 149 15.09 -0.50 16.08
CA ALA A 149 15.48 0.78 15.47
C ALA A 149 14.27 1.56 14.93
N GLN A 150 13.27 0.88 14.38
CA GLN A 150 12.04 1.50 13.91
C GLN A 150 11.17 1.99 15.09
N GLU A 151 10.95 1.17 16.11
CA GLU A 151 10.18 1.53 17.31
C GLU A 151 10.81 2.72 18.05
N ALA A 152 12.15 2.76 18.12
CA ALA A 152 12.87 3.89 18.70
C ALA A 152 12.64 5.20 17.91
N LEU A 153 12.61 5.13 16.57
CA LEU A 153 12.32 6.28 15.72
C LEU A 153 10.87 6.74 15.88
N GLU A 154 9.92 5.80 15.93
CA GLU A 154 8.51 6.10 16.14
C GLU A 154 8.27 6.76 17.51
N THR A 155 8.95 6.29 18.55
CA THR A 155 8.92 6.88 19.90
C THR A 155 9.52 8.29 19.90
N GLU A 156 10.70 8.47 19.29
CA GLU A 156 11.34 9.79 19.16
C GLU A 156 10.43 10.79 18.44
N LEU A 157 9.78 10.35 17.35
CA LEU A 157 8.84 11.16 16.59
C LEU A 157 7.61 11.54 17.41
N HIS A 158 7.03 10.58 18.12
CA HIS A 158 5.90 10.78 19.02
C HIS A 158 6.21 11.83 20.08
N ASP A 159 7.30 11.64 20.82
CA ASP A 159 7.69 12.52 21.92
C ASP A 159 8.01 13.94 21.45
N LYS A 160 8.67 14.05 20.28
CA LYS A 160 8.96 15.35 19.66
C LYS A 160 7.67 16.10 19.34
N ILE A 161 6.72 15.47 18.66
CA ILE A 161 5.44 16.11 18.32
C ILE A 161 4.67 16.49 19.60
N LYS A 162 4.60 15.57 20.56
CA LYS A 162 3.92 15.77 21.84
C LYS A 162 4.46 16.99 22.60
N SER A 163 5.78 17.20 22.59
CA SER A 163 6.41 18.34 23.28
C SER A 163 6.08 19.71 22.68
N MET A 164 5.65 19.74 21.41
CA MET A 164 5.33 20.97 20.67
C MET A 164 3.83 21.30 20.72
N LEU A 165 2.98 20.32 21.02
CA LEU A 165 1.54 20.50 21.03
C LEU A 165 1.06 21.24 22.29
N PRO A 166 0.07 22.12 22.18
CA PRO A 166 -0.56 22.74 23.34
C PRO A 166 -1.38 21.70 24.13
N ALA A 167 -1.54 21.94 25.43
CA ALA A 167 -2.10 20.96 26.36
C ALA A 167 -3.52 20.49 26.00
N ASP A 168 -4.33 21.36 25.40
CA ASP A 168 -5.69 21.08 24.94
C ASP A 168 -5.75 20.12 23.73
N LYS A 169 -4.63 19.93 23.01
CA LYS A 169 -4.54 19.04 21.84
C LYS A 169 -3.89 17.68 22.13
N LEU A 170 -3.29 17.52 23.31
CA LEU A 170 -2.53 16.31 23.66
C LEU A 170 -3.39 15.04 23.69
N GLU A 171 -4.59 15.10 24.27
CA GLU A 171 -5.48 13.93 24.36
C GLU A 171 -5.94 13.46 22.97
N ALA A 172 -6.36 14.40 22.12
CA ALA A 172 -6.76 14.10 20.74
C ALA A 172 -5.58 13.56 19.90
N PHE A 173 -4.37 14.06 20.13
CA PHE A 173 -3.16 13.56 19.50
C PHE A 173 -2.89 12.10 19.88
N GLU A 174 -2.88 11.78 21.17
CA GLU A 174 -2.64 10.43 21.69
C GLU A 174 -3.67 9.43 21.16
N GLN A 175 -4.96 9.79 21.19
CA GLN A 175 -6.02 8.94 20.65
C GLN A 175 -5.79 8.65 19.16
N LYS A 176 -5.53 9.67 18.34
CA LYS A 176 -5.31 9.49 16.90
C LYS A 176 -4.02 8.76 16.58
N TRP A 177 -3.01 8.92 17.41
CA TRP A 177 -1.76 8.18 17.31
C TRP A 177 -1.99 6.68 17.55
N GLN A 178 -2.70 6.33 18.62
CA GLN A 178 -3.09 4.95 18.94
C GLN A 178 -3.96 4.34 17.85
N GLU A 179 -5.02 5.03 17.43
CA GLU A 179 -5.91 4.57 16.34
C GLU A 179 -5.11 4.30 15.05
N ALA A 180 -4.11 5.12 14.75
CA ALA A 180 -3.28 4.93 13.57
C ALA A 180 -2.30 3.75 13.71
N HIS A 181 -1.81 3.43 14.91
CA HIS A 181 -1.07 2.20 15.18
C HIS A 181 -1.97 0.95 15.07
N GLU A 182 -3.18 0.99 15.63
CA GLU A 182 -4.14 -0.13 15.58
C GLU A 182 -4.62 -0.42 14.15
N ARG A 183 -4.84 0.64 13.37
CA ARG A 183 -5.28 0.52 11.97
C ARG A 183 -4.21 -0.09 11.06
N GLY A 184 -2.96 -0.13 11.52
CA GLY A 184 -1.83 -0.66 10.77
C GLY A 184 -1.43 0.21 9.56
N PRO A 185 -0.45 -0.26 8.78
CA PRO A 185 0.05 0.49 7.64
C PRO A 185 -1.06 0.75 6.62
N ILE A 186 -1.25 2.03 6.28
CA ILE A 186 -2.19 2.42 5.21
C ILE A 186 -1.77 1.68 3.94
N PRO A 187 -2.67 0.93 3.29
CA PRO A 187 -2.32 0.21 2.08
C PRO A 187 -1.76 1.20 1.05
N PRO A 188 -0.65 0.86 0.39
CA PRO A 188 0.03 1.75 -0.53
C PRO A 188 -0.94 2.19 -1.63
N ARG A 189 -1.04 3.52 -1.84
CA ARG A 189 -1.82 4.10 -2.93
C ARG A 189 -1.11 3.80 -4.25
N GLY A 190 -1.68 2.96 -5.10
CA GLY A 190 -1.13 2.59 -6.41
C GLY A 190 -2.19 2.61 -7.50
N ALA A 191 -1.84 2.10 -8.70
CA ALA A 191 -2.77 2.03 -9.83
C ALA A 191 -4.04 1.20 -9.53
N ASP A 192 -3.98 0.34 -8.52
CA ASP A 192 -5.12 -0.46 -8.06
C ASP A 192 -5.94 0.25 -6.97
N ASN A 193 -5.63 1.51 -6.65
CA ASN A 193 -6.46 2.32 -5.78
C ASN A 193 -7.75 2.71 -6.52
N VAL A 194 -8.84 2.07 -6.13
CA VAL A 194 -10.20 2.27 -6.65
C VAL A 194 -10.59 3.76 -6.70
N ARG A 195 -10.13 4.57 -5.73
CA ARG A 195 -10.40 6.02 -5.72
C ARG A 195 -9.68 6.75 -6.85
N ASP A 196 -8.42 6.39 -7.11
CA ASP A 196 -7.61 7.00 -8.16
C ASP A 196 -8.14 6.57 -9.53
N LEU A 197 -8.51 5.29 -9.69
CA LEU A 197 -9.18 4.78 -10.88
C LEU A 197 -10.48 5.53 -11.16
N HIS A 198 -11.38 5.68 -10.18
CA HIS A 198 -12.62 6.43 -10.32
C HIS A 198 -12.38 7.90 -10.71
N ARG A 199 -11.38 8.56 -10.10
CA ARG A 199 -10.98 9.93 -10.45
C ARG A 199 -10.46 10.02 -11.89
N ALA A 200 -9.64 9.06 -12.33
CA ALA A 200 -9.10 9.04 -13.68
C ALA A 200 -10.19 8.84 -14.74
N VAL A 201 -11.15 7.95 -14.47
CA VAL A 201 -12.26 7.66 -15.37
C VAL A 201 -13.22 8.84 -15.49
N ARG A 202 -13.57 9.51 -14.38
CA ARG A 202 -14.44 10.69 -14.40
C ARG A 202 -13.94 11.86 -15.24
N THR A 203 -12.63 11.94 -15.44
CA THR A 203 -12.01 13.00 -16.23
C THR A 203 -11.96 12.64 -17.72
N LEU A 204 -12.29 11.40 -18.12
CA LEU A 204 -12.35 10.99 -19.52
C LEU A 204 -13.59 11.60 -20.17
N GLN A 205 -13.51 11.81 -21.48
CA GLN A 205 -14.67 12.15 -22.29
C GLN A 205 -15.39 10.82 -22.60
N LEU A 206 -16.45 10.57 -21.84
CA LEU A 206 -17.32 9.40 -21.95
C LEU A 206 -18.70 9.87 -22.41
N GLU A 207 -19.37 9.05 -23.22
CA GLU A 207 -20.79 9.23 -23.51
C GLU A 207 -21.63 9.02 -22.24
N ASP A 208 -22.81 9.62 -22.18
CA ASP A 208 -23.65 9.57 -20.97
C ASP A 208 -24.05 8.13 -20.59
N ALA A 209 -24.39 7.30 -21.58
CA ALA A 209 -24.70 5.88 -21.35
C ALA A 209 -23.48 5.11 -20.81
N GLN A 210 -22.31 5.29 -21.43
CA GLN A 210 -21.05 4.69 -21.00
C GLN A 210 -20.67 5.11 -19.57
N ARG A 211 -20.87 6.39 -19.23
CA ARG A 211 -20.64 6.93 -17.88
C ARG A 211 -21.55 6.27 -16.85
N GLN A 212 -22.84 6.11 -17.14
CA GLN A 212 -23.79 5.46 -16.25
C GLN A 212 -23.41 3.99 -15.98
N GLU A 213 -23.02 3.24 -17.02
CA GLU A 213 -22.57 1.85 -16.86
C GLU A 213 -21.33 1.73 -15.96
N ILE A 214 -20.35 2.62 -16.17
CA ILE A 214 -19.14 2.66 -15.34
C ILE A 214 -19.47 3.04 -13.89
N ASP A 215 -20.33 4.03 -13.67
CA ASP A 215 -20.75 4.44 -12.32
C ASP A 215 -21.47 3.29 -11.59
N GLN A 216 -22.26 2.51 -12.32
CA GLN A 216 -22.91 1.30 -11.81
C GLN A 216 -21.89 0.22 -11.41
N ILE A 217 -20.88 -0.04 -12.24
CA ILE A 217 -19.76 -0.96 -11.93
C ILE A 217 -19.07 -0.54 -10.61
N PHE A 218 -18.78 0.75 -10.42
CA PHE A 218 -18.21 1.25 -9.17
C PHE A 218 -19.17 1.13 -7.97
N ALA A 219 -20.48 1.27 -8.17
CA ALA A 219 -21.47 1.11 -7.11
C ALA A 219 -21.55 -0.36 -6.65
N GLU A 220 -21.59 -1.30 -7.60
CA GLU A 220 -21.60 -2.75 -7.33
C GLU A 220 -20.32 -3.20 -6.64
N PHE A 221 -19.16 -2.72 -7.11
CA PHE A 221 -17.89 -3.00 -6.46
C PHE A 221 -17.88 -2.51 -5.00
N ARG A 222 -18.31 -1.27 -4.74
CA ARG A 222 -18.38 -0.73 -3.36
C ARG A 222 -19.37 -1.50 -2.48
N LYS A 223 -20.45 -2.03 -3.06
CA LYS A 223 -21.42 -2.85 -2.34
C LYS A 223 -20.83 -4.22 -1.98
N ALA A 224 -20.09 -4.84 -2.91
CA ALA A 224 -19.44 -6.13 -2.72
C ALA A 224 -18.22 -6.06 -1.77
N HIS A 225 -17.48 -4.95 -1.79
CA HIS A 225 -16.26 -4.74 -1.02
C HIS A 225 -16.43 -3.63 0.02
N ARG A 226 -17.58 -3.60 0.71
CA ARG A 226 -17.90 -2.53 1.65
C ARG A 226 -16.91 -2.54 2.82
N PRO A 227 -16.13 -1.47 3.04
CA PRO A 227 -15.21 -1.41 4.17
C PRO A 227 -16.02 -1.39 5.46
N GLY A 228 -15.86 -2.43 6.29
CA GLY A 228 -16.61 -2.55 7.55
C GLY A 228 -16.53 -3.92 8.21
N ALA A 229 -16.16 -4.99 7.50
CA ALA A 229 -15.84 -6.24 8.17
C ALA A 229 -14.47 -6.13 8.86
N PRO A 230 -14.35 -6.48 10.15
CA PRO A 230 -13.06 -6.57 10.82
C PRO A 230 -12.14 -7.53 10.06
N GLY A 231 -10.99 -7.05 9.58
CA GLY A 231 -10.01 -7.86 8.85
C GLY A 231 -10.15 -7.91 7.32
N GLU A 232 -11.17 -7.28 6.72
CA GLU A 232 -11.23 -7.11 5.27
C GLU A 232 -10.26 -6.00 4.84
N GLY A 233 -9.02 -6.40 4.58
CA GLY A 233 -8.02 -5.57 3.95
C GLY A 233 -8.40 -5.19 2.51
N PHE A 234 -7.61 -4.30 1.92
CA PHE A 234 -7.69 -4.02 0.48
C PHE A 234 -7.63 -5.33 -0.32
N ASP A 235 -8.63 -5.58 -1.16
CA ASP A 235 -8.66 -6.74 -2.05
C ASP A 235 -8.02 -6.38 -3.41
N PRO A 236 -6.75 -6.76 -3.65
CA PRO A 236 -6.07 -6.48 -4.90
C PRO A 236 -6.68 -7.24 -6.09
N ALA A 237 -7.28 -8.42 -5.86
CA ALA A 237 -7.90 -9.20 -6.91
C ALA A 237 -9.19 -8.53 -7.38
N GLY A 238 -10.03 -8.10 -6.43
CA GLY A 238 -11.21 -7.29 -6.72
C GLY A 238 -10.87 -5.99 -7.44
N ALA A 239 -9.84 -5.25 -6.98
CA ALA A 239 -9.41 -4.02 -7.64
C ALA A 239 -8.95 -4.24 -9.11
N LYS A 240 -8.26 -5.36 -9.38
CA LYS A 240 -7.88 -5.76 -10.75
C LYS A 240 -9.10 -6.07 -11.60
N GLN A 241 -10.05 -6.83 -11.07
CA GLN A 241 -11.28 -7.19 -11.78
C GLN A 241 -12.14 -5.96 -12.10
N LEU A 242 -12.24 -5.02 -11.15
CA LEU A 242 -12.90 -3.73 -11.37
C LEU A 242 -12.28 -2.98 -12.55
N ARG A 243 -10.94 -2.94 -12.61
CA ARG A 243 -10.22 -2.28 -13.70
C ARG A 243 -10.51 -2.95 -15.05
N GLU A 244 -10.50 -4.28 -15.11
CA GLU A 244 -10.81 -5.04 -16.33
C GLU A 244 -12.25 -4.77 -16.83
N GLN A 245 -13.23 -4.74 -15.92
CA GLN A 245 -14.62 -4.42 -16.26
C GLN A 245 -14.76 -3.00 -16.82
N ILE A 246 -14.06 -2.03 -16.24
CA ILE A 246 -14.05 -0.66 -16.75
C ILE A 246 -13.37 -0.60 -18.11
N GLU A 247 -12.21 -1.23 -18.28
CA GLU A 247 -11.48 -1.24 -19.56
C GLU A 247 -12.31 -1.90 -20.67
N ALA A 248 -13.11 -2.92 -20.37
CA ALA A 248 -14.03 -3.54 -21.32
C ALA A 248 -15.13 -2.58 -21.82
N LYS A 249 -15.46 -1.53 -21.05
CA LYS A 249 -16.43 -0.50 -21.44
C LYS A 249 -15.79 0.66 -22.19
N LEU A 250 -14.47 0.76 -22.26
CA LEU A 250 -13.75 1.87 -22.88
C LEU A 250 -13.32 1.55 -24.31
N THR A 251 -13.27 2.56 -25.17
CA THR A 251 -12.59 2.47 -26.47
C THR A 251 -11.08 2.39 -26.29
N ASP A 252 -10.34 1.93 -27.30
CA ASP A 252 -8.88 1.81 -27.18
C ASP A 252 -8.18 3.16 -26.98
N ALA A 253 -8.71 4.23 -27.56
CA ALA A 253 -8.24 5.60 -27.32
C ALA A 253 -8.45 6.01 -25.85
N GLN A 254 -9.62 5.71 -25.27
CA GLN A 254 -9.92 5.99 -23.86
C GLN A 254 -9.09 5.12 -22.91
N LYS A 255 -8.86 3.84 -23.23
CA LYS A 255 -7.96 2.96 -22.45
C LYS A 255 -6.54 3.53 -22.38
N LYS A 256 -6.02 4.03 -23.51
CA LYS A 256 -4.71 4.69 -23.55
C LYS A 256 -4.68 5.95 -22.67
N GLN A 257 -5.69 6.81 -22.76
CA GLN A 257 -5.81 8.00 -21.92
C GLN A 257 -5.91 7.65 -20.42
N LEU A 258 -6.66 6.60 -20.08
CA LEU A 258 -6.76 6.10 -18.72
C LEU A 258 -5.38 5.64 -18.22
N ALA A 259 -4.68 4.82 -18.99
CA ALA A 259 -3.34 4.32 -18.65
C ALA A 259 -2.32 5.46 -18.46
N GLU A 260 -2.30 6.46 -19.35
CA GLU A 260 -1.43 7.64 -19.25
C GLU A 260 -1.75 8.47 -18.01
N ARG A 261 -3.03 8.63 -17.65
CA ARG A 261 -3.43 9.36 -16.44
C ARG A 261 -3.09 8.61 -15.17
N MET A 262 -3.31 7.30 -15.13
CA MET A 262 -2.91 6.46 -14.00
C MET A 262 -1.40 6.53 -13.82
N GLN A 263 -0.63 6.41 -14.90
CA GLN A 263 0.82 6.57 -14.87
C GLN A 263 1.24 7.97 -14.42
N ARG A 264 0.55 9.03 -14.89
CA ARG A 264 0.83 10.41 -14.47
C ARG A 264 0.53 10.61 -12.99
N MET A 265 -0.55 10.05 -12.46
CA MET A 265 -0.87 10.10 -11.04
C MET A 265 0.16 9.33 -10.21
N GLU A 266 0.59 8.17 -10.67
CA GLU A 266 1.67 7.40 -10.05
C GLU A 266 3.01 8.18 -10.05
N ARG A 267 3.30 8.91 -11.13
CA ARG A 267 4.50 9.78 -11.23
C ARG A 267 4.37 11.09 -10.44
N ARG A 268 3.16 11.64 -10.36
CA ARG A 268 2.83 12.88 -9.63
C ARG A 268 2.62 12.64 -8.15
N GLN A 269 2.45 11.40 -7.71
CA GLN A 269 2.71 11.09 -6.32
C GLN A 269 4.15 11.54 -6.09
N PRO A 270 4.38 12.55 -5.22
CA PRO A 270 5.74 12.89 -4.86
C PRO A 270 6.35 11.56 -4.43
N ARG A 271 7.44 11.14 -5.09
CA ARG A 271 8.20 9.97 -4.64
C ARG A 271 8.53 10.27 -3.20
N ARG A 272 7.75 9.73 -2.27
CA ARG A 272 7.69 10.21 -0.89
C ARG A 272 8.87 9.74 -0.04
N GLY A 273 9.98 9.48 -0.71
CA GLY A 273 11.30 9.19 -0.17
C GLY A 273 12.43 9.58 -1.12
N GLY A 274 12.13 10.30 -2.21
CA GLY A 274 13.08 10.73 -3.23
C GLY A 274 13.63 12.13 -2.99
N PHE A 275 13.94 12.50 -1.74
CA PHE A 275 15.04 13.44 -1.52
C PHE A 275 16.31 12.68 -1.89
N GLY A 276 16.64 12.68 -3.18
CA GLY A 276 17.96 12.31 -3.64
C GLY A 276 18.96 13.28 -2.99
N PRO A 277 20.04 12.79 -2.37
CA PRO A 277 21.14 13.64 -1.98
C PRO A 277 21.87 14.08 -3.26
N GLY A 278 22.10 15.39 -3.43
CA GLY A 278 23.07 15.88 -4.41
C GLY A 278 22.63 15.91 -5.87
N GLY A 279 21.64 16.74 -6.19
CA GLY A 279 21.87 17.58 -7.37
C GLY A 279 23.05 18.48 -7.01
N PRO A 280 24.15 18.53 -7.79
CA PRO A 280 25.24 19.46 -7.50
C PRO A 280 24.66 20.87 -7.38
N PRO A 281 25.18 21.73 -6.48
CA PRO A 281 24.87 23.14 -6.54
C PRO A 281 25.11 23.59 -7.98
N GLY A 282 24.16 24.34 -8.55
CA GLY A 282 24.40 25.05 -9.79
C GLY A 282 25.49 26.09 -9.53
N GLU A 283 26.74 25.66 -9.56
CA GLU A 283 27.88 26.49 -9.92
C GLU A 283 27.79 26.71 -11.44
N ASP A 284 27.91 27.97 -11.82
CA ASP A 284 28.20 28.44 -13.18
C ASP A 284 27.07 28.32 -14.22
N MET A 285 25.96 29.01 -13.96
CA MET A 285 25.26 29.67 -15.06
C MET A 285 26.00 31.01 -15.30
N PRO A 286 26.77 31.18 -16.39
CA PRO A 286 27.43 32.45 -16.68
C PRO A 286 26.36 33.55 -16.81
N PRO A 287 26.67 34.78 -16.36
CA PRO A 287 25.75 35.90 -16.52
C PRO A 287 25.39 36.04 -18.01
N PRO A 288 24.14 36.43 -18.33
CA PRO A 288 23.78 36.76 -19.70
C PRO A 288 24.77 37.82 -20.23
N PRO A 289 25.18 37.73 -21.49
CA PRO A 289 25.98 38.78 -22.10
C PRO A 289 25.23 40.11 -21.96
N PRO A 290 25.95 41.23 -21.72
CA PRO A 290 25.31 42.54 -21.74
C PRO A 290 24.64 42.73 -23.10
N ASP A 291 23.42 43.25 -23.09
CA ASP A 291 22.75 43.71 -24.30
C ASP A 291 23.61 44.84 -24.87
N ASP A 292 24.19 44.60 -26.05
CA ASP A 292 24.84 45.63 -26.84
C ASP A 292 23.73 46.54 -27.39
N ASP A 293 23.42 47.63 -26.67
CA ASP A 293 22.65 48.76 -27.17
C ASP A 293 23.53 49.57 -28.15
N ASP A 294 23.25 49.44 -29.44
CA ASP A 294 23.60 50.39 -30.52
C ASP A 294 22.31 51.03 -31.08
#